data_AF-A0A1H4TMR7-F1
#
_entry.id   AF-A0A1H4TMR7-F1
#
_cell.length_a   1.000
_cell.length_b   1.000
_cell.length_c   1.000
_cell.angle_alpha   90.00
_cell.angle_beta   90.00
_cell.angle_gamma   90.00
#
_symmetry.space_group_name_H-M   'P 1'
#
loop_
_entity.id
_entity.type
_entity.pdbx_description
1 polymer ?
#
loop_
_entity_poly.entity_id
_entity_poly.type
_entity_poly.pdbx_seq_one_letter_code
_entity_poly.pdbx_strand_id
1 'polypeptide(L)'
;METTSIENNHKLTYAKQRVLDIKNFYKHLGTFLKLNFLVLLFKIQVFDRFIGDMDLNAKFVYWLEWNIYSIPIIWGVVVAFHALYVYVLKYKDWSVFKPKFLKNWEQERINEILRRNDH
;
A
#
# COMPACT_ATOMS: atom_id res chain seq x y z
N MET A 1 -7.35 28.08 26.12
CA MET A 1 -7.00 28.60 24.79
C MET A 1 -5.72 27.97 24.23
N GLU A 2 -4.70 27.72 25.05
CA GLU A 2 -3.45 27.06 24.60
C GLU A 2 -3.65 25.58 24.23
N THR A 3 -4.36 24.80 25.06
CA THR A 3 -4.67 23.38 24.83
C THR A 3 -5.44 23.14 23.53
N THR A 4 -6.43 23.99 23.24
CA THR A 4 -7.21 23.98 21.99
C THR A 4 -6.36 24.26 20.75
N SER A 5 -5.31 25.09 20.88
CA SER A 5 -4.42 25.39 19.75
C SER A 5 -3.45 24.24 19.43
N ILE A 6 -2.98 23.52 20.45
CA ILE A 6 -2.10 22.36 20.29
C ILE A 6 -2.87 21.17 19.71
N GLU A 7 -4.10 20.94 20.20
CA GLU A 7 -4.97 19.87 19.69
C GLU A 7 -5.31 20.08 18.20
N ASN A 8 -5.62 21.32 17.81
CA ASN A 8 -5.90 21.67 16.42
C ASN A 8 -4.67 21.49 15.51
N ASN A 9 -3.48 21.86 15.96
CA ASN A 9 -2.24 21.63 15.22
C ASN A 9 -1.93 20.13 15.04
N HIS A 10 -2.17 19.32 16.07
CA HIS A 10 -1.99 17.87 16.00
C HIS A 10 -2.95 17.24 14.98
N LYS A 11 -4.25 17.55 15.08
CA LYS A 11 -5.28 17.08 14.11
C LYS A 11 -4.95 17.49 12.68
N LEU A 12 -4.51 18.73 12.46
CA LEU A 12 -4.08 19.24 11.15
C LEU A 12 -2.87 18.47 10.60
N THR A 13 -1.89 18.16 11.44
CA THR A 13 -0.67 17.44 11.03
C THR A 13 -1.01 16.00 10.60
N TYR A 14 -1.87 15.31 11.35
CA TYR A 14 -2.35 13.97 10.99
C TYR A 14 -3.14 13.97 9.68
N ALA A 15 -4.03 14.95 9.49
CA ALA A 15 -4.78 15.08 8.24
C ALA A 15 -3.86 15.33 7.04
N LYS A 16 -2.84 16.20 7.19
CA LYS A 16 -1.83 16.46 6.14
C LYS A 16 -1.04 15.21 5.79
N GLN A 17 -0.59 14.46 6.79
CA GLN A 17 0.15 13.21 6.58
C GLN A 17 -0.72 12.19 5.82
N ARG A 18 -2.00 12.07 6.18
CA ARG A 18 -2.95 11.21 5.49
C ARG A 18 -3.10 11.56 4.01
N VAL A 19 -3.26 12.83 3.69
CA VAL A 19 -3.35 13.30 2.30
C VAL A 19 -2.05 13.00 1.53
N LEU A 20 -0.89 13.21 2.16
CA LEU A 20 0.41 12.97 1.53
C LEU A 20 0.60 11.49 1.17
N ASP A 21 0.22 10.59 2.07
CA ASP A 21 0.33 9.15 1.87
C ASP A 21 -0.62 8.63 0.78
N ILE A 22 -1.85 9.13 0.75
CA ILE A 22 -2.82 8.85 -0.33
C ILE A 22 -2.26 9.36 -1.67
N LYS A 23 -1.69 10.56 -1.70
CA LYS A 23 -1.05 11.12 -2.91
C LYS A 23 0.13 10.26 -3.39
N ASN A 24 0.94 9.75 -2.47
CA ASN A 24 2.05 8.86 -2.79
C ASN A 24 1.56 7.50 -3.31
N PHE A 25 0.45 6.97 -2.76
CA PHE A 25 -0.21 5.79 -3.30
C PHE A 25 -0.67 6.01 -4.74
N TYR A 26 -1.33 7.13 -5.05
CA TYR A 26 -1.77 7.44 -6.42
C TYR A 26 -0.61 7.58 -7.41
N LYS A 27 0.57 8.04 -6.97
CA LYS A 27 1.78 8.01 -7.82
C LYS A 27 2.18 6.58 -8.18
N HIS A 28 2.21 5.68 -7.20
CA HIS A 28 2.55 4.26 -7.44
C HIS A 28 1.51 3.57 -8.32
N LEU A 29 0.22 3.77 -8.04
CA LEU A 29 -0.87 3.26 -8.87
C LEU A 29 -0.81 3.83 -10.29
N GLY A 30 -0.52 5.12 -10.43
CA GLY A 30 -0.38 5.78 -11.73
C GLY A 30 0.78 5.23 -12.55
N THR A 31 1.95 5.00 -11.93
CA THR A 31 3.09 4.36 -12.60
C THR A 31 2.75 2.92 -13.00
N PHE A 32 2.10 2.16 -12.12
CA PHE A 32 1.63 0.81 -12.41
C PHE A 32 0.68 0.81 -13.62
N LEU A 33 -0.38 1.62 -13.63
CA LEU A 33 -1.31 1.70 -14.76
C LEU A 33 -0.61 2.10 -16.06
N LYS A 34 0.27 3.12 -16.02
CA LYS A 34 1.00 3.58 -17.21
C LYS A 34 1.88 2.49 -17.82
N LEU A 35 2.66 1.80 -16.99
CA LEU A 35 3.55 0.73 -17.46
C LEU A 35 2.77 -0.47 -18.00
N ASN A 36 1.72 -0.90 -17.30
CA ASN A 36 0.89 -2.01 -17.75
C ASN A 36 0.16 -1.68 -19.05
N PHE A 37 -0.36 -0.46 -19.18
CA PHE A 37 -0.99 0.00 -20.41
C PHE A 37 0.00 0.04 -21.58
N LEU A 38 1.23 0.52 -21.33
CA LEU A 38 2.29 0.54 -22.33
C LEU A 38 2.68 -0.86 -22.80
N VAL A 39 2.86 -1.80 -21.86
CA VAL A 39 3.19 -3.21 -22.17
C VAL A 39 2.07 -3.87 -22.97
N LEU A 40 0.80 -3.65 -22.59
CA LEU A 40 -0.34 -4.21 -23.31
C LEU A 40 -0.47 -3.63 -24.73
N LEU A 41 -0.27 -2.32 -24.89
CA LEU A 41 -0.24 -1.67 -26.20
C LEU A 41 0.89 -2.20 -27.07
N PHE A 42 2.08 -2.40 -26.48
CA PHE A 42 3.22 -2.97 -27.19
C PHE A 42 2.93 -4.40 -27.65
N LYS A 43 2.24 -5.20 -26.83
CA LYS A 43 1.78 -6.54 -27.23
C LYS A 43 0.90 -6.48 -28.50
N ILE A 44 -0.15 -5.66 -28.46
CA ILE A 44 -1.14 -5.59 -29.55
C ILE A 44 -0.51 -5.05 -30.84
N GLN A 45 0.35 -4.03 -30.74
CA GLN A 45 0.90 -3.36 -31.92
C GLN A 45 2.11 -4.08 -32.51
N VAL A 46 2.99 -4.63 -31.66
CA VAL A 46 4.29 -5.17 -32.07
C VAL A 46 4.27 -6.69 -32.10
N PHE A 47 3.72 -7.33 -31.07
CA PHE A 47 3.76 -8.78 -30.93
C PHE A 47 2.84 -9.46 -31.95
N ASP A 48 1.59 -9.02 -32.04
CA ASP A 48 0.62 -9.64 -32.95
C ASP A 48 0.93 -9.34 -34.44
N ARG A 49 1.70 -8.28 -34.75
CA ARG A 49 2.03 -7.88 -36.13
C ARG A 49 3.41 -8.33 -36.62
N PHE A 50 4.41 -8.42 -35.75
CA PHE A 50 5.79 -8.74 -36.15
C PHE A 50 6.30 -10.08 -35.65
N ILE A 51 5.83 -10.55 -34.49
CA ILE A 51 6.31 -11.81 -33.89
C ILE A 51 5.53 -13.02 -34.42
N GLY A 52 4.26 -12.85 -34.79
CA GLY A 52 3.45 -13.91 -35.42
C GLY A 52 4.00 -14.43 -36.76
N ASP A 53 4.74 -13.58 -37.49
CA ASP A 53 5.33 -13.90 -38.80
C ASP A 53 6.82 -14.31 -38.71
N MET A 54 7.45 -14.19 -37.53
CA MET A 54 8.84 -14.62 -37.32
C MET A 54 8.89 -16.08 -36.85
N ASP A 55 9.80 -16.88 -37.42
CA ASP A 55 10.11 -18.25 -36.99
C ASP A 55 10.89 -18.25 -35.65
N LEU A 56 10.24 -17.76 -34.61
CA LEU A 56 10.75 -17.72 -33.24
C LEU A 56 10.37 -19.03 -32.53
N ASN A 57 11.27 -19.49 -31.67
CA ASN A 57 11.05 -20.70 -30.90
C ASN A 57 9.74 -20.60 -30.08
N ALA A 58 8.80 -21.53 -30.31
CA ALA A 58 7.48 -21.51 -29.67
C ALA A 58 7.55 -21.47 -28.12
N LYS A 59 8.57 -22.08 -27.51
CA LYS A 59 8.76 -22.02 -26.04
C LYS A 59 9.12 -20.61 -25.57
N PHE A 60 9.90 -19.87 -26.36
CA PHE A 60 10.26 -18.49 -26.05
C PHE A 60 9.05 -17.57 -26.13
N VAL A 61 8.24 -17.71 -27.19
CA VAL A 61 6.99 -16.94 -27.37
C VAL A 61 6.04 -17.19 -26.19
N TYR A 62 5.79 -18.46 -25.85
CA TYR A 62 4.91 -18.82 -24.73
C TYR A 62 5.43 -18.30 -23.38
N TRP A 63 6.74 -18.40 -23.13
CA TRP A 63 7.35 -17.84 -21.93
C TRP A 63 7.16 -16.33 -21.85
N LEU A 64 7.34 -15.62 -22.97
CA LEU A 64 7.23 -14.16 -23.00
C LEU A 64 5.78 -13.70 -22.80
N GLU A 65 4.81 -14.35 -23.47
CA GLU A 65 3.38 -14.12 -23.25
C GLU A 65 2.98 -14.35 -21.80
N TRP A 66 3.44 -15.46 -21.20
CA TRP A 66 3.16 -15.77 -19.81
C TRP A 66 3.66 -14.66 -18.87
N ASN A 67 4.88 -14.15 -19.08
CA ASN A 67 5.43 -13.05 -18.27
C ASN A 67 4.69 -11.73 -18.47
N ILE A 68 4.27 -11.42 -19.70
CA ILE A 68 3.47 -10.23 -20.00
C ILE A 68 2.19 -10.20 -19.17
N TYR A 69 1.55 -11.34 -18.90
CA TYR A 69 0.33 -11.39 -18.08
C TYR A 69 0.61 -11.57 -16.59
N SER A 70 1.55 -12.44 -16.22
CA SER A 70 1.78 -12.79 -14.82
C SER A 70 2.43 -11.66 -14.02
N ILE A 71 3.32 -10.85 -14.61
CA ILE A 71 3.93 -9.70 -13.93
C ILE A 71 2.86 -8.65 -13.54
N PRO A 72 1.99 -8.16 -14.45
CA PRO A 72 0.85 -7.31 -14.11
C PRO A 72 -0.05 -7.84 -13.02
N ILE A 73 -0.36 -9.14 -13.05
CA ILE A 73 -1.25 -9.78 -12.09
C ILE A 73 -0.63 -9.75 -10.69
N ILE A 74 0.62 -10.19 -10.56
CA ILE A 74 1.33 -10.19 -9.27
C ILE A 74 1.47 -8.77 -8.72
N TRP A 75 1.89 -7.82 -9.56
CA TRP A 75 2.01 -6.42 -9.16
C TRP A 75 0.64 -5.80 -8.81
N GLY A 76 -0.42 -6.19 -9.51
CA GLY A 76 -1.79 -5.79 -9.20
C GLY A 76 -2.20 -6.22 -7.80
N VAL A 77 -1.85 -7.44 -7.39
CA VAL A 77 -2.08 -7.93 -6.02
C VAL A 77 -1.29 -7.10 -5.00
N VAL A 78 0.00 -6.82 -5.27
CA VAL A 78 0.82 -5.98 -4.38
C VAL A 78 0.24 -4.58 -4.22
N VAL A 79 -0.19 -3.95 -5.33
CA VAL A 79 -0.83 -2.63 -5.31
C VAL A 79 -2.16 -2.67 -4.55
N ALA A 80 -2.95 -3.74 -4.70
CA ALA A 80 -4.19 -3.93 -3.94
C ALA A 80 -3.93 -4.04 -2.43
N PHE A 81 -2.92 -4.80 -2.01
CA PHE A 81 -2.50 -4.86 -0.61
C PHE A 81 -1.98 -3.50 -0.11
N HIS A 82 -1.24 -2.77 -0.94
CA HIS A 82 -0.77 -1.44 -0.59
C HIS A 82 -1.94 -0.45 -0.44
N ALA A 83 -2.96 -0.55 -1.28
CA ALA A 83 -4.19 0.22 -1.14
C ALA A 83 -4.89 -0.10 0.19
N LEU A 84 -5.08 -1.38 0.50
CA LEU A 84 -5.66 -1.82 1.77
C LEU A 84 -4.86 -1.28 2.95
N TYR A 85 -3.53 -1.31 2.88
CA TYR A 85 -2.66 -0.79 3.91
C TYR A 85 -2.81 0.72 4.09
N VAL A 86 -2.73 1.51 3.02
CA VAL A 86 -2.81 2.98 3.09
C VAL A 86 -4.20 3.45 3.52
N TYR A 87 -5.28 2.86 3.01
CA TYR A 87 -6.63 3.33 3.30
C TYR A 87 -7.20 2.79 4.62
N VAL A 88 -6.86 1.55 4.98
CA VAL A 88 -7.45 0.87 6.13
C VAL A 88 -6.44 0.74 7.27
N LEU A 89 -5.30 0.09 7.06
CA LEU A 89 -4.44 -0.32 8.18
C LEU A 89 -3.60 0.81 8.78
N LYS A 90 -3.16 1.77 7.97
CA LYS A 90 -2.23 2.82 8.39
C LYS A 90 -2.84 3.86 9.34
N TYR A 91 -4.15 4.14 9.18
CA TYR A 91 -4.88 5.11 10.03
C TYR A 91 -5.89 4.45 10.95
N LYS A 92 -6.10 3.14 10.83
CA LYS A 92 -6.90 2.41 11.80
C LYS A 92 -6.06 2.21 13.04
N ASP A 93 -6.67 2.54 14.16
CA ASP A 93 -6.08 2.44 15.47
C ASP A 93 -5.68 0.97 15.73
N TRP A 94 -4.38 0.72 15.92
CA TRP A 94 -3.85 -0.63 16.21
C TRP A 94 -4.46 -1.21 17.49
N SER A 95 -5.04 -0.34 18.33
CA SER A 95 -5.85 -0.70 19.50
C SER A 95 -7.05 -1.62 19.19
N VAL A 96 -7.54 -1.67 17.95
CA VAL A 96 -8.63 -2.58 17.53
C VAL A 96 -8.15 -4.03 17.38
N PHE A 97 -6.89 -4.23 16.99
CA PHE A 97 -6.27 -5.56 16.89
C PHE A 97 -5.52 -5.96 18.15
N LYS A 98 -5.41 -5.06 19.13
CA LYS A 98 -4.70 -5.32 20.39
C LYS A 98 -5.54 -6.28 21.24
N PRO A 99 -5.06 -7.51 21.50
CA PRO A 99 -5.84 -8.48 22.24
C PRO A 99 -6.02 -8.02 23.69
N LYS A 100 -7.16 -8.41 24.29
CA LYS A 100 -7.62 -7.91 25.60
C LYS A 100 -6.57 -8.09 26.72
N PHE A 101 -5.78 -9.15 26.66
CA PHE A 101 -4.71 -9.42 27.63
C PHE A 101 -3.60 -8.36 27.61
N LEU A 102 -3.19 -7.89 26.42
CA LEU A 102 -2.10 -6.94 26.28
C LEU A 102 -2.52 -5.56 26.78
N LYS A 103 -3.80 -5.21 26.57
CA LYS A 103 -4.39 -3.96 27.07
C LYS A 103 -4.47 -3.95 28.60
N ASN A 104 -4.83 -5.08 29.21
CA ASN A 104 -4.85 -5.22 30.67
C ASN A 104 -3.44 -5.12 31.27
N TRP A 105 -2.46 -5.81 30.67
CA TRP A 105 -1.06 -5.75 31.10
C TRP A 105 -0.47 -4.34 31.05
N GLU A 106 -0.75 -3.59 29.98
CA GLU A 106 -0.31 -2.19 29.83
C GLU A 106 -0.92 -1.30 30.92
N GLN A 107 -2.21 -1.50 31.21
CA GLN A 107 -2.94 -0.73 32.21
C GLN A 107 -2.38 -0.99 33.63
N GLU A 108 -2.06 -2.24 33.94
CA GLU A 108 -1.41 -2.62 35.21
C GLU A 108 -0.04 -1.94 35.35
N ARG A 109 0.75 -1.89 34.28
CA ARG A 109 2.08 -1.25 34.31
C ARG A 109 2.01 0.26 34.46
N ILE A 110 1.04 0.92 33.81
CA ILE A 110 0.79 2.35 33.99
C ILE A 110 0.39 2.64 35.44
N ASN A 111 -0.50 1.82 36.01
CA ASN A 111 -0.93 1.98 37.40
C ASN A 111 0.21 1.76 38.40
N GLU A 112 1.12 0.84 38.14
CA GLU A 112 2.33 0.66 38.95
C GLU A 112 3.26 1.87 38.90
N ILE A 113 3.47 2.44 37.71
CA ILE A 113 4.35 3.61 37.54
C ILE A 113 3.74 4.83 38.25
N LEU A 114 2.43 5.06 38.11
CA LEU A 114 1.73 6.15 38.79
C LEU A 114 1.84 5.99 40.32
N ARG A 115 1.53 4.81 40.85
CA ARG A 115 1.69 4.51 42.28
C ARG A 115 3.11 4.71 42.80
N ARG A 116 4.13 4.43 41.97
CA ARG A 116 5.54 4.60 42.36
C ARG A 116 5.98 6.07 42.36
N ASN A 117 5.33 6.93 41.57
CA ASN A 117 5.65 8.37 41.49
C ASN A 117 4.83 9.22 42.48
N ASP A 118 3.79 8.66 43.10
CA ASP A 118 2.96 9.31 44.13
C ASP A 118 3.51 9.11 45.57
N HIS A 119 4.68 8.48 45.71
CA HIS A 119 5.43 8.27 46.96
C HIS A 119 6.83 8.89 46.87
#